data_AF-A0A5K1D381-F1
#
_entry.id   AF-A0A5K1D381-F1
#
_cell.length_a   1.000
_cell.length_b   1.000
_cell.length_c   1.000
_cell.angle_alpha   90.00
_cell.angle_beta   90.00
_cell.angle_gamma   90.00
#
_symmetry.space_group_name_H-M   'P 1'
#
loop_
_entity.id
_entity.type
_entity.pdbx_description
1 polymer ?
#
loop_
_entity_poly.entity_id
_entity_poly.type
_entity_poly.pdbx_seq_one_letter_code
_entity_poly.pdbx_strand_id
1 'polypeptide(L)'
;HHQDALVHGWTHLHEAALDSSEAAFKKAHRVAAYEHYGKDLTYNSVMQRAMAGVCLAMIVERYPGLQGINFDLPEVVANAP
;
A
#
# COMPACT_ATOMS: atom_id res chain seq x y z
N HIS A 1 -13.90 -2.87 -13.11
CA HIS A 1 -13.85 -3.48 -11.76
C HIS A 1 -12.78 -2.76 -10.94
N HIS A 2 -12.80 -2.82 -9.60
CA HIS A 2 -11.92 -2.02 -8.72
C HIS A 2 -10.40 -2.31 -8.85
N GLN A 3 -10.01 -3.26 -9.70
CA GLN A 3 -8.62 -3.64 -9.94
C GLN A 3 -8.08 -3.16 -11.28
N ASP A 4 -8.90 -2.50 -12.13
CA ASP A 4 -8.53 -2.20 -13.53
C ASP A 4 -7.24 -1.35 -13.62
N ALA A 5 -7.07 -0.36 -12.74
CA ALA A 5 -5.85 0.46 -12.70
C ALA A 5 -4.61 -0.35 -12.28
N LEU A 6 -4.75 -1.27 -11.33
CA LEU A 6 -3.66 -2.14 -10.90
C LEU A 6 -3.30 -3.15 -12.00
N VAL A 7 -4.32 -3.75 -12.63
CA VAL A 7 -4.20 -4.67 -13.77
C VAL A 7 -3.52 -3.97 -14.96
N HIS A 8 -3.86 -2.71 -15.23
CA HIS A 8 -3.19 -1.92 -16.25
C HIS A 8 -1.70 -1.66 -15.90
N GLY A 9 -1.36 -1.49 -14.63
CA GLY A 9 0.04 -1.40 -14.21
C GLY A 9 0.86 -2.64 -14.59
N TRP A 10 0.26 -3.83 -14.54
CA TRP A 10 0.95 -5.08 -14.88
C TRP A 10 1.37 -5.18 -16.36
N THR A 11 0.70 -4.49 -17.28
CA THR A 11 1.09 -4.52 -18.70
C THR A 11 2.44 -3.82 -18.94
N HIS A 12 2.85 -2.94 -18.03
CA HIS A 12 4.12 -2.18 -18.08
C HIS A 12 5.23 -2.82 -17.23
N LEU A 13 5.01 -4.03 -16.69
CA LEU A 13 6.00 -4.72 -15.86
C LEU A 13 7.32 -4.94 -16.60
N HIS A 14 7.24 -5.25 -17.90
CA HIS A 14 8.43 -5.48 -18.73
C HIS A 14 9.32 -4.22 -18.81
N GLU A 15 8.73 -3.04 -18.92
CA GLU A 15 9.48 -1.76 -18.93
C GLU A 15 10.11 -1.48 -17.56
N ALA A 16 9.38 -1.73 -16.48
CA ALA A 16 9.89 -1.55 -15.11
C ALA A 16 11.02 -2.53 -14.77
N ALA A 17 11.05 -3.71 -15.40
CA ALA A 17 12.13 -4.67 -15.26
C ALA A 17 13.41 -4.24 -15.99
N LEU A 18 13.27 -3.52 -17.11
CA LEU A 18 14.39 -2.97 -17.89
C LEU A 18 14.92 -1.67 -17.28
N ASP A 19 14.04 -0.84 -16.75
CA ASP A 19 14.34 0.42 -16.08
C ASP A 19 13.58 0.53 -14.76
N SER A 20 14.28 0.26 -13.67
CA SER A 20 13.74 0.24 -12.32
C SER A 20 13.64 1.62 -11.67
N SER A 21 13.90 2.71 -12.39
CA SER A 21 13.80 4.07 -11.85
C SER A 21 12.36 4.44 -11.45
N GLU A 22 11.37 3.80 -12.06
CA GLU A 22 9.95 4.00 -11.77
C GLU A 22 9.17 2.68 -11.73
N ALA A 23 8.22 2.59 -10.79
CA ALA A 23 7.32 1.46 -10.71
C ALA A 23 6.41 1.36 -11.95
N ALA A 24 6.05 0.13 -12.35
CA ALA A 24 5.17 -0.14 -13.50
C ALA A 24 3.84 0.63 -13.45
N PHE A 25 3.25 0.77 -12.25
CA PHE A 25 2.05 1.58 -12.06
C PHE A 25 2.27 3.05 -12.44
N LYS A 26 3.42 3.63 -12.07
CA LYS A 26 3.74 5.02 -12.40
C LYS A 26 4.03 5.19 -13.89
N LYS A 27 4.65 4.20 -14.55
CA LYS A 27 4.82 4.19 -16.01
C LYS A 27 3.45 4.19 -16.71
N ALA A 28 2.48 3.41 -16.21
CA ALA A 28 1.13 3.31 -16.77
C ALA A 28 0.22 4.52 -16.49
N HIS A 29 0.33 5.16 -15.32
CA HIS A 29 -0.64 6.16 -14.83
C HIS A 29 -0.05 7.52 -14.49
N ARG A 30 1.27 7.70 -14.66
CA ARG A 30 2.06 8.93 -14.41
C ARG A 30 2.10 9.40 -12.96
N VAL A 31 1.30 8.82 -12.07
CA VAL A 31 1.28 9.04 -10.62
C VAL A 31 1.64 7.75 -9.89
N ALA A 32 2.13 7.87 -8.66
CA ALA A 32 2.36 6.70 -7.82
C ALA A 32 1.02 6.03 -7.43
N ALA A 33 1.04 4.72 -7.20
CA ALA A 33 -0.15 3.97 -6.79
C ALA A 33 -0.77 4.56 -5.51
N TYR A 34 0.07 4.94 -4.53
CA TYR A 34 -0.39 5.56 -3.29
C TYR A 34 -1.12 6.88 -3.53
N GLU A 35 -0.61 7.72 -4.41
CA GLU A 35 -1.27 8.99 -4.77
C GLU A 35 -2.59 8.73 -5.53
N HIS A 36 -2.63 7.74 -6.42
CA HIS A 36 -3.83 7.37 -7.17
C HIS A 36 -4.95 6.88 -6.25
N TYR A 37 -4.66 5.90 -5.39
CA TYR A 37 -5.66 5.31 -4.50
C TYR A 37 -5.96 6.18 -3.28
N GLY A 38 -5.03 7.03 -2.85
CA GLY A 38 -5.23 7.99 -1.75
C GLY A 38 -6.30 9.05 -2.03
N LYS A 39 -6.60 9.33 -3.31
CA LYS A 39 -7.63 10.31 -3.71
C LYS A 39 -9.07 9.80 -3.55
N ASP A 40 -9.27 8.49 -3.46
CA ASP A 40 -10.58 7.89 -3.26
C ASP A 40 -10.66 7.32 -1.84
N LEU A 41 -11.53 7.90 -1.01
CA LEU A 41 -11.70 7.49 0.39
C LEU A 41 -12.04 6.00 0.52
N THR A 42 -12.75 5.42 -0.43
CA THR A 42 -13.10 4.00 -0.44
C THR A 42 -11.85 3.15 -0.68
N TYR A 43 -11.05 3.48 -1.71
CA TYR A 43 -9.83 2.72 -2.03
C TYR A 43 -8.73 2.91 -0.99
N ASN A 44 -8.55 4.13 -0.50
CA ASN A 44 -7.61 4.41 0.57
C ASN A 44 -7.95 3.57 1.81
N SER A 45 -9.24 3.48 2.18
CA SER A 45 -9.67 2.67 3.32
C SER A 45 -9.40 1.16 3.12
N VAL A 46 -9.58 0.63 1.91
CA VAL A 46 -9.30 -0.79 1.60
C VAL A 46 -7.81 -1.07 1.66
N MET A 47 -6.99 -0.19 1.06
CA MET A 47 -5.53 -0.30 1.07
C MET A 47 -4.98 -0.20 2.49
N GLN A 48 -5.46 0.77 3.28
CA GLN A 48 -5.07 0.92 4.69
C GLN A 48 -5.48 -0.29 5.52
N ARG A 49 -6.72 -0.79 5.42
CA ARG A 49 -7.14 -2.00 6.15
C ARG A 49 -6.32 -3.23 5.79
N ALA A 50 -5.90 -3.36 4.53
CA ALA A 50 -5.09 -4.50 4.09
C ALA A 50 -3.64 -4.44 4.60
N MET A 51 -3.12 -3.26 4.91
CA MET A 51 -1.69 -3.04 5.18
C MET A 51 -1.39 -2.56 6.61
N ALA A 52 -2.33 -1.91 7.28
CA ALA A 52 -2.10 -1.26 8.56
C ALA A 52 -2.05 -2.30 9.70
N GLY A 53 -0.98 -2.24 10.50
CA GLY A 53 -0.89 -2.92 11.80
C GLY A 53 -0.74 -4.44 11.78
N VAL A 54 -1.04 -5.14 10.68
CA VAL A 54 -1.00 -6.62 10.60
C VAL A 54 0.37 -7.17 10.97
N CYS A 55 1.44 -6.63 10.39
CA CYS A 55 2.80 -7.09 10.68
C CYS A 55 3.20 -6.83 12.14
N LEU A 56 2.87 -5.65 12.68
CA LEU A 56 3.21 -5.32 14.06
C LEU A 56 2.44 -6.21 15.04
N ALA A 57 1.14 -6.43 14.79
CA ALA A 57 0.31 -7.34 15.56
C ALA A 57 0.92 -8.75 15.60
N MET A 58 1.32 -9.29 14.44
CA MET A 58 1.98 -10.59 14.36
C MET A 58 3.30 -10.64 15.16
N ILE A 59 4.10 -9.56 15.12
CA ILE A 59 5.38 -9.50 15.84
C ILE A 59 5.16 -9.49 17.37
N VAL A 60 4.27 -8.62 17.87
CA VAL A 60 4.02 -8.53 19.32
C VAL A 60 3.31 -9.76 19.88
N GLU A 61 2.44 -10.40 19.08
CA GLU A 61 1.82 -11.69 19.43
C GLU A 61 2.86 -12.80 19.55
N ARG A 62 3.84 -12.84 18.63
CA ARG A 62 4.91 -13.84 18.64
C ARG A 62 5.92 -13.62 19.78
N TYR A 63 6.14 -12.36 20.17
CA TYR A 63 7.15 -11.95 21.14
C TYR A 63 6.54 -11.04 22.23
N PRO A 64 5.83 -11.60 23.23
CA PRO A 64 5.03 -10.83 24.19
C PRO A 64 5.83 -9.90 25.12
N GLY A 65 7.17 -10.01 25.14
CA GLY A 65 8.05 -9.09 25.86
C GLY A 65 8.40 -7.82 25.10
N LEU A 66 8.01 -7.70 23.83
CA LEU A 66 8.24 -6.51 23.02
C LEU A 66 7.05 -5.55 23.10
N GLN A 67 7.35 -4.26 23.24
CA GLN A 67 6.37 -3.19 23.04
C GLN A 67 6.53 -2.61 21.64
N GLY A 68 5.46 -2.69 20.85
CA GLY A 68 5.40 -2.14 19.50
C GLY A 68 4.79 -0.74 19.47
N ILE A 69 5.29 0.12 18.59
CA ILE A 69 4.67 1.41 18.26
C ILE A 69 4.28 1.35 16.79
N ASN A 70 2.99 1.47 16.50
CA ASN A 70 2.51 1.63 15.13
C ASN A 70 2.66 3.11 14.75
N PHE A 71 3.54 3.42 13.80
CA PHE A 71 3.85 4.79 13.41
C PHE A 71 3.55 5.00 11.92
N ASP A 72 2.57 5.86 11.65
CA ASP A 72 2.12 6.21 10.31
C ASP A 72 1.39 7.58 10.36
N LEU A 73 0.81 8.03 9.25
CA LEU A 73 -0.04 9.22 9.20
C LEU A 73 -1.22 9.09 10.17
N PRO A 74 -1.71 10.20 10.78
CA PRO A 74 -2.77 10.16 11.79
C PRO A 74 -4.03 9.40 11.33
N GLU A 75 -4.44 9.59 10.07
CA GLU A 75 -5.60 8.92 9.48
C GLU A 75 -5.40 7.40 9.28
N VAL A 76 -4.16 6.95 9.14
CA VAL A 76 -3.81 5.52 9.01
C VAL A 76 -3.79 4.86 10.39
N VAL A 77 -3.14 5.49 11.37
CA VAL A 77 -3.05 4.98 12.75
C VAL A 77 -4.43 4.86 13.38
N ALA A 78 -5.36 5.80 13.11
CA ALA A 78 -6.72 5.77 13.63
C ALA A 78 -7.54 4.53 13.21
N ASN A 79 -7.14 3.85 12.12
CA ASN A 79 -7.84 2.71 11.56
C ASN A 79 -7.05 1.38 11.67
N ALA A 80 -5.91 1.39 12.37
CA ALA A 80 -5.12 0.19 12.59
C ALA A 80 -5.82 -0.78 13.57
N PRO A 81 -5.69 -2.12 13.36
CA PRO A 81 -6.24 -3.13 14.25
C PRO A 81 -5.57 -3.16 15.64
#